data_AF-A0A814ILT5-F1
#
_entry.id   AF-A0A814ILT5-F1
#
_cell.length_a   1.000
_cell.length_b   1.000
_cell.length_c   1.000
_cell.angle_alpha   90.00
_cell.angle_beta   90.00
_cell.angle_gamma   90.00
#
_symmetry.space_group_name_H-M   'P 1'
#
loop_
_entity.id
_entity.type
_entity.pdbx_description
1 polymer ?
#
loop_
_entity_poly.entity_id
_entity_poly.type
_entity_poly.pdbx_seq_one_letter_code
_entity_poly.pdbx_strand_id
1 'polypeptide(L)'
;MYSIYQVKCHLFLSNVVVDVSDKKNKACETRRFSLECMLDDGLYNTLVNKIKTVFGNSIGSDDVIQTYWKDECDDLVRFSTDHETKSAFNFYETSGYDNLPSCFTIFVSAFKPSETVDFNFIIKCYLFPDDVEISTKNIHKAIETRKFQIKYNKHNLYNQLIKSIQSADFFGINKEENDGSKLKTYWLDEDNDLIRFSTDKETEYAFNFHKSILLDTTSRIPPVFKLFISEDYF
;
A
#
# COMPACT_ATOMS: atom_id res chain seq x y z
N MET A 1 -31.86 11.19 -2.72
CA MET A 1 -32.25 9.89 -3.32
C MET A 1 -31.39 8.83 -2.66
N TYR A 2 -31.94 7.70 -2.20
CA TYR A 2 -31.14 6.64 -1.57
C TYR A 2 -30.55 5.74 -2.65
N SER A 3 -29.25 5.45 -2.55
CA SER A 3 -28.59 4.43 -3.35
C SER A 3 -28.41 3.17 -2.50
N ILE A 4 -28.62 2.01 -3.12
CA ILE A 4 -28.38 0.71 -2.49
C ILE A 4 -27.19 0.08 -3.19
N TYR A 5 -26.11 -0.12 -2.44
CA TYR A 5 -24.90 -0.77 -2.93
C TYR A 5 -24.78 -2.17 -2.34
N GLN A 6 -24.50 -3.19 -3.16
CA GLN A 6 -24.02 -4.46 -2.61
C GLN A 6 -22.53 -4.33 -2.36
N VAL A 7 -22.09 -4.68 -1.16
CA VAL A 7 -20.69 -4.60 -0.75
C VAL A 7 -20.20 -6.00 -0.41
N LYS A 8 -19.08 -6.41 -1.01
CA LYS A 8 -18.32 -7.60 -0.62
C LYS A 8 -17.10 -7.15 0.18
N CYS A 9 -17.06 -7.49 1.45
CA CYS A 9 -16.03 -7.05 2.37
C CYS A 9 -15.13 -8.21 2.80
N HIS A 10 -13.83 -8.05 2.62
CA HIS A 10 -12.78 -8.96 3.08
C HIS A 10 -12.10 -8.39 4.33
N LEU A 11 -12.28 -9.02 5.49
CA LEU A 11 -11.72 -8.58 6.77
C LEU A 11 -10.35 -9.22 7.04
N PHE A 12 -9.43 -8.42 7.58
CA PHE A 12 -8.12 -8.80 8.07
C PHE A 12 -7.93 -8.27 9.50
N LEU A 13 -7.65 -9.14 10.47
CA LEU A 13 -7.30 -8.77 11.85
C LEU A 13 -5.80 -8.50 11.97
N SER A 14 -5.35 -7.49 11.24
CA SER A 14 -3.96 -7.12 11.10
C SER A 14 -3.91 -5.66 10.67
N ASN A 15 -2.93 -4.92 11.13
CA ASN A 15 -2.62 -3.58 10.64
C ASN A 15 -2.06 -3.57 9.20
N VAL A 16 -1.78 -4.73 8.61
CA VAL A 16 -1.28 -4.90 7.24
C VAL A 16 -2.27 -5.74 6.44
N VAL A 17 -2.85 -5.17 5.38
CA VAL A 17 -3.48 -5.93 4.30
C VAL A 17 -2.36 -6.27 3.31
N VAL A 18 -1.69 -7.40 3.51
CA VAL A 18 -0.67 -7.87 2.58
C VAL A 18 -1.40 -8.47 1.38
N ASP A 19 -1.11 -7.91 0.21
CA ASP A 19 -1.38 -8.42 -1.14
C ASP A 19 -2.34 -9.62 -1.25
N VAL A 20 -3.56 -9.36 -1.69
CA VAL A 20 -4.62 -10.36 -1.90
C VAL A 20 -4.28 -11.33 -3.04
N SER A 21 -3.27 -11.03 -3.86
CA SER A 21 -2.76 -11.93 -4.90
C SER A 21 -1.81 -13.01 -4.36
N ASP A 22 -1.22 -12.79 -3.18
CA ASP A 22 -0.41 -13.80 -2.50
C ASP A 22 -1.35 -14.82 -1.83
N LYS A 23 -1.29 -16.08 -2.30
CA LYS A 23 -2.06 -17.21 -1.77
C LYS A 23 -1.87 -17.44 -0.27
N LYS A 24 -0.82 -16.85 0.33
CA LYS A 24 -0.52 -16.94 1.77
C LYS A 24 -1.30 -15.93 2.61
N ASN A 25 -1.83 -14.84 2.05
CA ASN A 25 -2.56 -13.81 2.78
C ASN A 25 -4.06 -13.96 2.57
N LYS A 26 -4.71 -14.73 3.45
CA LYS A 26 -6.15 -14.96 3.41
C LYS A 26 -6.86 -14.01 4.37
N ALA A 27 -7.95 -13.41 3.89
CA ALA A 27 -8.90 -12.72 4.74
C ALA A 27 -9.33 -13.66 5.87
N CYS A 28 -9.34 -13.17 7.11
CA CYS A 28 -9.82 -13.95 8.24
C CYS A 28 -11.33 -14.22 8.11
N GLU A 29 -12.05 -13.30 7.46
CA GLU A 29 -13.47 -13.42 7.22
C GLU A 29 -13.86 -12.66 5.95
N THR A 30 -14.90 -13.13 5.24
CA THR A 30 -15.47 -12.42 4.09
C THR A 30 -16.98 -12.43 4.19
N ARG A 31 -17.61 -11.26 4.10
CA ARG A 31 -19.07 -11.09 4.18
C ARG A 31 -19.58 -10.21 3.05
N ARG A 32 -20.83 -10.45 2.63
CA ARG A 32 -21.56 -9.57 1.72
C ARG A 32 -22.70 -8.89 2.47
N PHE A 33 -22.92 -7.62 2.20
CA PHE A 33 -24.02 -6.86 2.79
C PHE A 33 -24.50 -5.76 1.86
N SER A 34 -25.75 -5.33 2.03
CA SER A 34 -26.28 -4.16 1.35
C SER A 34 -26.03 -2.90 2.19
N LEU A 35 -25.52 -1.86 1.55
CA LEU A 35 -25.30 -0.54 2.12
C LEU A 35 -26.35 0.42 1.53
N GLU A 36 -27.28 0.84 2.36
CA GLU A 36 -28.28 1.86 2.02
C GLU A 36 -27.80 3.20 2.59
N CYS A 37 -27.56 4.17 1.72
CA CYS A 37 -27.01 5.46 2.13
C CYS A 37 -27.46 6.58 1.19
N MET A 38 -27.50 7.80 1.72
CA MET A 38 -27.60 9.00 0.89
C MET A 38 -26.20 9.33 0.37
N LEU A 39 -26.10 9.62 -0.92
CA LEU A 39 -24.83 9.94 -1.59
C LEU A 39 -24.25 11.29 -1.17
N ASP A 40 -25.00 12.14 -0.47
CA ASP A 40 -24.65 13.54 -0.33
C ASP A 40 -23.68 13.77 0.84
N ASP A 41 -23.87 13.15 2.02
CA ASP A 41 -22.96 13.23 3.17
C ASP A 41 -23.01 11.98 4.09
N GLY A 42 -21.87 11.60 4.67
CA GLY A 42 -21.76 10.53 5.69
C GLY A 42 -21.66 9.10 5.14
N LEU A 43 -21.34 8.95 3.85
CA LEU A 43 -21.19 7.65 3.19
C LEU A 43 -20.15 6.77 3.87
N TYR A 44 -18.98 7.34 4.17
CA TYR A 44 -17.88 6.64 4.82
C TYR A 44 -18.26 6.14 6.21
N ASN A 45 -18.82 7.04 7.03
CA ASN A 45 -19.24 6.70 8.39
C ASN A 45 -20.35 5.63 8.38
N THR A 46 -21.28 5.71 7.43
CA THR A 46 -22.33 4.70 7.24
C THR A 46 -21.73 3.34 6.87
N LEU A 47 -20.76 3.31 5.95
CA LEU A 47 -20.04 2.10 5.59
C LEU A 47 -19.29 1.50 6.78
N VAL A 48 -18.52 2.31 7.52
CA VAL A 48 -17.74 1.85 8.68
C VAL A 48 -18.66 1.30 9.78
N ASN A 49 -19.77 1.98 10.07
CA ASN A 49 -20.75 1.48 11.03
C ASN A 49 -21.37 0.16 10.57
N LYS A 50 -21.70 0.05 9.27
CA LYS A 50 -22.22 -1.20 8.70
C LYS A 50 -21.21 -2.34 8.82
N ILE A 51 -19.92 -2.08 8.55
CA ILE A 51 -18.84 -3.05 8.74
C ILE A 51 -18.79 -3.49 10.22
N LYS A 52 -18.79 -2.56 11.18
CA LYS A 52 -18.81 -2.90 12.61
C LYS A 52 -20.00 -3.77 12.99
N THR A 53 -21.19 -3.47 12.50
CA THR A 53 -22.38 -4.29 12.75
C THR A 53 -22.25 -5.67 12.12
N VAL A 54 -21.78 -5.74 10.88
CA VAL A 54 -21.67 -6.99 10.11
C VAL A 54 -20.56 -7.87 10.68
N PHE A 55 -19.49 -7.33 11.23
CA PHE A 55 -18.35 -8.07 11.79
C PHE A 55 -18.24 -7.95 13.31
N GLY A 56 -19.32 -7.63 14.03
CA GLY A 56 -19.27 -7.24 15.45
C GLY A 56 -18.70 -8.27 16.44
N ASN A 57 -18.61 -9.55 16.06
CA ASN A 57 -17.92 -10.57 16.86
C ASN A 57 -16.41 -10.63 16.59
N SER A 58 -15.97 -10.08 15.47
CA SER A 58 -14.59 -10.15 14.95
C SER A 58 -13.84 -8.82 15.15
N ILE A 59 -14.54 -7.69 15.18
CA ILE A 59 -13.99 -6.35 15.38
C ILE A 59 -14.28 -5.90 16.81
N GLY A 60 -13.24 -5.63 17.60
CA GLY A 60 -13.35 -5.08 18.94
C GLY A 60 -13.89 -3.65 18.95
N SER A 61 -14.47 -3.22 20.08
CA SER A 61 -15.03 -1.87 20.25
C SER A 61 -14.01 -0.76 19.99
N ASP A 62 -12.76 -1.02 20.35
CA ASP A 62 -11.65 -0.06 20.31
C ASP A 62 -10.76 -0.26 19.07
N ASP A 63 -11.15 -1.18 18.17
CA ASP A 63 -10.39 -1.45 16.96
C ASP A 63 -10.52 -0.30 15.96
N VAL A 64 -9.38 0.07 15.40
CA VAL A 64 -9.29 1.03 14.30
C VAL A 64 -9.62 0.29 13.02
N ILE A 65 -10.57 0.83 12.25
CA ILE A 65 -10.97 0.29 10.95
C ILE A 65 -10.29 1.07 9.84
N GLN A 66 -9.78 0.33 8.86
CA GLN A 66 -9.27 0.88 7.62
C GLN A 66 -9.88 0.17 6.43
N THR A 67 -10.05 0.91 5.35
CA THR A 67 -10.87 0.54 4.21
C THR A 67 -10.10 0.79 2.94
N TYR A 68 -10.09 -0.22 2.07
CA TYR A 68 -9.33 -0.24 0.84
C TYR A 68 -10.18 -0.76 -0.31
N TRP A 69 -9.88 -0.33 -1.51
CA TRP A 69 -10.40 -0.88 -2.76
C TRP A 69 -9.23 -1.19 -3.70
N LYS A 70 -9.48 -1.90 -4.79
CA LYS A 70 -8.46 -2.19 -5.80
C LYS A 70 -8.63 -1.29 -7.01
N ASP A 71 -7.60 -0.56 -7.37
CA ASP A 71 -7.59 0.25 -8.60
C ASP A 71 -7.39 -0.61 -9.86
N GLU A 72 -7.30 0.06 -11.01
CA GLU A 72 -7.06 -0.55 -12.32
C GLU A 72 -5.75 -1.33 -12.42
N CYS A 73 -4.78 -1.05 -11.55
CA CYS A 73 -3.49 -1.74 -11.47
C CYS A 73 -3.50 -2.89 -10.47
N ASP A 74 -4.67 -3.28 -9.95
CA ASP A 74 -4.83 -4.25 -8.86
C ASP A 74 -4.16 -3.79 -7.54
N ASP A 75 -3.81 -2.51 -7.43
CA ASP A 75 -3.19 -1.93 -6.23
C ASP A 75 -4.26 -1.58 -5.18
N LEU A 76 -3.95 -1.84 -3.91
CA LEU A 76 -4.84 -1.47 -2.79
C LEU A 76 -4.75 0.04 -2.55
N VAL A 77 -5.84 0.74 -2.81
CA VAL A 77 -6.02 2.17 -2.56
C VAL A 77 -6.90 2.35 -1.32
N ARG A 78 -6.40 3.06 -0.32
CA ARG A 78 -7.20 3.40 0.87
C ARG A 78 -8.17 4.52 0.57
N PHE A 79 -9.30 4.49 1.26
CA PHE A 79 -10.22 5.60 1.38
C PHE A 79 -10.64 5.75 2.85
N SER A 80 -10.78 6.97 3.31
CA SER A 80 -11.16 7.31 4.69
C SER A 80 -12.08 8.52 4.80
N THR A 81 -12.48 9.09 3.67
CA THR A 81 -13.36 10.24 3.58
C THR A 81 -14.55 9.94 2.68
N ASP A 82 -15.61 10.74 2.78
CA ASP A 82 -16.77 10.60 1.89
C ASP A 82 -16.38 10.80 0.41
N HIS A 83 -15.51 11.76 0.11
CA HIS A 83 -15.04 12.02 -1.25
C HIS A 83 -14.29 10.82 -1.84
N GLU A 84 -13.34 10.24 -1.10
CA GLU A 84 -12.60 9.06 -1.54
C GLU A 84 -13.50 7.84 -1.65
N THR A 85 -14.47 7.69 -0.74
CA THR A 85 -15.46 6.59 -0.81
C THR A 85 -16.32 6.71 -2.05
N LYS A 86 -16.85 7.91 -2.36
CA LYS A 86 -17.59 8.15 -3.60
C LYS A 86 -16.75 7.83 -4.84
N SER A 87 -15.48 8.26 -4.83
CA SER A 87 -14.54 7.99 -5.93
C SER A 87 -14.34 6.49 -6.14
N ALA A 88 -14.16 5.72 -5.06
CA ALA A 88 -14.03 4.27 -5.13
C ALA A 88 -15.30 3.61 -5.68
N PHE A 89 -16.49 4.02 -5.22
CA PHE A 89 -17.76 3.46 -5.71
C PHE A 89 -17.98 3.79 -7.19
N ASN A 90 -17.73 5.04 -7.59
CA ASN A 90 -17.85 5.47 -8.99
C ASN A 90 -16.88 4.72 -9.90
N PHE A 91 -15.68 4.39 -9.43
CA PHE A 91 -14.75 3.58 -10.19
C PHE A 91 -15.38 2.23 -10.55
N TYR A 92 -15.99 1.51 -9.59
CA TYR A 92 -16.62 0.21 -9.88
C TYR A 92 -17.87 0.33 -10.76
N GLU A 93 -18.63 1.43 -10.66
CA GLU A 93 -19.77 1.68 -11.55
C GLU A 93 -19.34 1.92 -13.01
N THR A 94 -18.17 2.54 -13.22
CA THR A 94 -17.68 2.94 -14.55
C THR A 94 -16.74 1.91 -15.20
N SER A 95 -16.01 1.13 -14.42
CA SER A 95 -14.98 0.20 -14.91
C SER A 95 -15.50 -1.15 -15.41
N GLY A 96 -16.79 -1.45 -15.27
CA GLY A 96 -17.42 -2.61 -15.93
C GLY A 96 -16.83 -3.98 -15.55
N TYR A 97 -16.14 -4.08 -14.41
CA TYR A 97 -15.64 -5.36 -13.87
C TYR A 97 -16.84 -6.26 -13.54
N ASP A 98 -17.06 -7.23 -14.43
CA ASP A 98 -18.16 -8.19 -14.48
C ASP A 98 -19.53 -7.62 -14.86
N ASN A 99 -20.22 -8.34 -15.76
CA ASN A 99 -21.61 -8.16 -16.18
C ASN A 99 -22.64 -8.39 -15.03
N LEU A 100 -22.27 -8.08 -13.80
CA LEU A 100 -23.11 -8.05 -12.62
C LEU A 100 -23.18 -6.60 -12.17
N PRO A 101 -24.32 -5.90 -12.36
CA PRO A 101 -24.48 -4.62 -11.69
C PRO A 101 -24.33 -4.87 -10.18
N SER A 102 -23.60 -3.97 -9.52
CA SER A 102 -23.80 -3.57 -8.11
C SER A 102 -23.01 -4.24 -6.97
N CYS A 103 -21.91 -5.01 -7.17
CA CYS A 103 -21.13 -5.53 -6.03
C CYS A 103 -19.73 -4.88 -5.86
N PHE A 104 -19.67 -3.83 -5.04
CA PHE A 104 -18.44 -3.13 -4.65
C PHE A 104 -17.57 -3.98 -3.72
N THR A 105 -16.34 -4.31 -4.13
CA THR A 105 -15.43 -5.11 -3.29
C THR A 105 -14.51 -4.22 -2.49
N ILE A 106 -14.48 -4.43 -1.17
CA ILE A 106 -13.60 -3.73 -0.24
C ILE A 106 -12.75 -4.70 0.57
N PHE A 107 -11.61 -4.20 1.01
CA PHE A 107 -10.73 -4.86 1.95
C PHE A 107 -10.67 -4.02 3.22
N VAL A 108 -10.78 -4.67 4.37
CA VAL A 108 -10.86 -4.03 5.67
C VAL A 108 -9.80 -4.57 6.60
N SER A 109 -9.06 -3.67 7.21
CA SER A 109 -8.14 -3.97 8.32
C SER A 109 -8.76 -3.49 9.62
N ALA A 110 -8.78 -4.34 10.64
CA ALA A 110 -9.19 -4.00 12.01
C ALA A 110 -8.07 -4.38 13.00
N PHE A 111 -7.66 -3.44 13.84
CA PHE A 111 -6.53 -3.65 14.78
C PHE A 111 -6.58 -2.71 15.99
N LYS A 112 -5.93 -3.11 17.10
CA LYS A 112 -5.85 -2.31 18.33
C LYS A 112 -4.76 -1.25 18.26
N PRO A 113 -5.00 -0.01 18.75
CA PRO A 113 -4.00 1.06 18.72
C PRO A 113 -2.74 0.82 19.57
N SER A 114 -2.81 -0.05 20.58
CA SER A 114 -1.75 -0.26 21.58
C SER A 114 -0.74 -1.34 21.23
N GLU A 115 -0.95 -2.07 20.14
CA GLU A 115 0.08 -2.98 19.64
C GLU A 115 1.18 -2.11 19.04
N THR A 116 2.34 -2.07 19.72
CA THR A 116 3.58 -1.55 19.12
C THR A 116 3.79 -2.29 17.82
N VAL A 117 3.45 -1.61 16.73
CA VAL A 117 3.56 -2.12 15.39
C VAL A 117 5.04 -2.36 15.13
N ASP A 118 5.44 -3.63 15.04
CA ASP A 118 6.60 -4.02 14.25
C ASP A 118 6.34 -3.48 12.84
N PHE A 119 6.88 -2.28 12.57
CA PHE A 119 6.52 -1.53 11.38
C PHE A 119 7.25 -2.15 10.19
N ASN A 120 6.49 -2.91 9.44
CA ASN A 120 6.94 -3.48 8.20
C ASN A 120 6.67 -2.48 7.08
N PHE A 121 7.73 -1.99 6.45
CA PHE A 121 7.61 -1.17 5.26
C PHE A 121 7.34 -2.07 4.07
N ILE A 122 6.25 -1.81 3.34
CA ILE A 122 6.06 -2.39 2.02
C ILE A 122 6.87 -1.52 1.07
N ILE A 123 7.74 -2.11 0.27
CA ILE A 123 8.55 -1.40 -0.70
C ILE A 123 8.07 -1.80 -2.08
N LYS A 124 7.68 -0.82 -2.89
CA LYS A 124 7.44 -1.01 -4.33
C LYS A 124 8.69 -0.49 -5.05
N CYS A 125 9.50 -1.42 -5.52
CA CYS A 125 10.79 -1.17 -6.13
C CYS A 125 10.66 -1.19 -7.65
N TYR A 126 11.20 -0.15 -8.29
CA TYR A 126 11.17 0.07 -9.72
C TYR A 126 12.60 0.03 -10.26
N LEU A 127 12.91 -0.96 -11.07
CA LEU A 127 14.20 -1.11 -11.72
C LEU A 127 14.23 -0.34 -13.03
N PHE A 128 15.27 0.47 -13.21
CA PHE A 128 15.58 1.18 -14.45
C PHE A 128 16.77 0.54 -15.15
N PRO A 129 16.81 0.60 -16.49
CA PRO A 129 17.98 0.18 -17.23
C PRO A 129 19.15 1.15 -16.98
N ASP A 130 20.36 0.61 -17.08
CA ASP A 130 21.60 1.25 -16.61
C ASP A 130 21.95 2.55 -17.35
N ASP A 131 21.48 2.68 -18.60
CA ASP A 131 21.73 3.81 -19.49
C ASP A 131 20.68 4.93 -19.35
N VAL A 132 19.75 4.80 -18.41
CA VAL A 132 18.67 5.76 -18.19
C VAL A 132 18.88 6.55 -16.90
N GLU A 133 19.12 7.85 -17.05
CA GLU A 133 19.06 8.78 -15.93
C GLU A 133 17.64 8.83 -15.38
N ILE A 134 17.43 8.31 -14.16
CA ILE A 134 16.11 8.36 -13.52
C ILE A 134 15.75 9.82 -13.24
N SER A 135 14.56 10.21 -13.68
CA SER A 135 13.98 11.53 -13.46
C SER A 135 12.47 11.40 -13.30
N THR A 136 11.84 12.44 -12.75
CA THR A 136 10.37 12.52 -12.67
C THR A 136 9.71 12.37 -14.05
N LYS A 137 10.39 12.78 -15.12
CA LYS A 137 9.90 12.71 -16.50
C LYS A 137 9.87 11.30 -17.08
N ASN A 138 10.70 10.38 -16.59
CA ASN A 138 10.79 9.01 -17.12
C ASN A 138 10.48 7.94 -16.07
N ILE A 139 9.97 8.33 -14.89
CA ILE A 139 9.67 7.42 -13.77
C ILE A 139 8.68 6.28 -14.11
N HIS A 140 7.94 6.42 -15.20
CA HIS A 140 7.02 5.42 -15.75
C HIS A 140 7.70 4.38 -16.66
N LYS A 141 9.00 4.51 -16.93
CA LYS A 141 9.77 3.64 -17.86
C LYS A 141 10.57 2.53 -17.15
N ALA A 142 10.20 2.20 -15.91
CA ALA A 142 10.83 1.10 -15.20
C ALA A 142 10.69 -0.21 -16.01
N ILE A 143 11.78 -0.95 -16.16
CA ILE A 143 11.82 -2.22 -16.89
C ILE A 143 11.20 -3.35 -16.08
N GLU A 144 11.25 -3.23 -14.75
CA GLU A 144 10.66 -4.21 -13.85
C GLU A 144 10.17 -3.51 -12.57
N THR A 145 9.06 -3.99 -12.03
CA THR A 145 8.52 -3.50 -10.75
C THR A 145 8.25 -4.70 -9.86
N ARG A 146 8.77 -4.66 -8.64
CA ARG A 146 8.52 -5.70 -7.64
C ARG A 146 8.20 -5.13 -6.28
N LYS A 147 7.50 -5.92 -5.48
CA LYS A 147 7.16 -5.56 -4.10
C LYS A 147 7.83 -6.51 -3.12
N PHE A 148 8.34 -5.97 -2.04
CA PHE A 148 8.87 -6.74 -0.93
C PHE A 148 8.64 -6.00 0.38
N GLN A 149 8.84 -6.71 1.49
CA GLN A 149 8.63 -6.17 2.82
C GLN A 149 9.94 -6.17 3.59
N ILE A 150 10.25 -5.05 4.25
CA ILE A 150 11.34 -5.01 5.22
C ILE A 150 10.83 -4.66 6.60
N LYS A 151 11.37 -5.34 7.60
CA LYS A 151 11.12 -5.02 9.00
C LYS A 151 11.93 -3.77 9.35
N TYR A 152 11.28 -2.76 9.93
CA TYR A 152 12.01 -1.59 10.40
C TYR A 152 12.98 -1.99 11.50
N ASN A 153 14.26 -1.80 11.22
CA ASN A 153 15.32 -1.89 12.21
C ASN A 153 16.15 -0.62 12.09
N LYS A 154 16.19 0.17 13.17
CA LYS A 154 16.96 1.42 13.21
C LYS A 154 18.44 1.23 12.87
N HIS A 155 18.96 0.03 13.14
CA HIS A 155 20.33 -0.32 12.82
C HIS A 155 20.37 -1.11 11.51
N ASN A 156 21.21 -0.67 10.56
CA ASN A 156 21.51 -1.41 9.33
C ASN A 156 20.34 -1.46 8.31
N LEU A 157 19.46 -0.44 8.32
CA LEU A 157 18.24 -0.39 7.49
C LEU A 157 18.57 -0.37 5.99
N TYR A 158 19.55 0.43 5.57
CA TYR A 158 19.98 0.52 4.19
C TYR A 158 20.58 -0.81 3.71
N ASN A 159 21.43 -1.43 4.53
CA ASN A 159 22.01 -2.72 4.19
C ASN A 159 20.96 -3.85 4.13
N GLN A 160 19.92 -3.80 4.96
CA GLN A 160 18.78 -4.73 4.85
C GLN A 160 18.01 -4.49 3.56
N LEU A 161 17.74 -3.23 3.21
CA LEU A 161 17.07 -2.85 1.97
C LEU A 161 17.82 -3.38 0.75
N ILE A 162 19.13 -3.12 0.67
CA ILE A 162 19.98 -3.58 -0.43
C ILE A 162 20.04 -5.10 -0.49
N LYS A 163 20.19 -5.79 0.65
CA LYS A 163 20.16 -7.26 0.69
C LYS A 163 18.84 -7.85 0.22
N SER A 164 17.72 -7.21 0.51
CA SER A 164 16.40 -7.64 0.00
C SER A 164 16.31 -7.50 -1.52
N ILE A 165 16.83 -6.40 -2.08
CA ILE A 165 16.87 -6.16 -3.53
C ILE A 165 17.82 -7.15 -4.23
N GLN A 166 18.97 -7.45 -3.60
CA GLN A 166 19.99 -8.35 -4.14
C GLN A 166 19.75 -9.83 -3.80
N SER A 167 18.72 -10.16 -3.00
CA SER A 167 18.38 -11.55 -2.74
C SER A 167 18.02 -12.22 -4.07
N ALA A 168 18.72 -13.32 -4.36
CA ALA A 168 18.84 -13.88 -5.72
C ALA A 168 17.46 -14.06 -6.35
N ASP A 169 17.35 -13.64 -7.59
CA ASP A 169 16.17 -13.65 -8.45
C ASP A 169 15.16 -12.53 -8.24
N PHE A 170 15.42 -11.56 -7.35
CA PHE A 170 14.49 -10.42 -7.20
C PHE A 170 14.49 -9.46 -8.40
N PHE A 171 15.60 -9.31 -9.12
CA PHE A 171 15.66 -8.56 -10.38
C PHE A 171 16.61 -9.23 -11.40
N GLY A 172 17.08 -10.45 -11.12
CA GLY A 172 18.13 -11.09 -11.92
C GLY A 172 19.51 -10.41 -11.83
N ILE A 173 19.69 -9.51 -10.86
CA ILE A 173 20.94 -8.77 -10.62
C ILE A 173 22.07 -9.76 -10.26
N ASN A 174 23.13 -9.78 -11.07
CA ASN A 174 24.26 -10.70 -10.91
C ASN A 174 24.96 -10.47 -9.56
N LYS A 175 24.98 -11.52 -8.73
CA LYS A 175 25.57 -11.52 -7.38
C LYS A 175 27.09 -11.56 -7.35
N GLU A 176 27.73 -11.94 -8.46
CA GLU A 176 29.15 -12.32 -8.45
C GLU A 176 30.13 -11.13 -8.49
N GLU A 177 29.66 -9.90 -8.73
CA GLU A 177 30.55 -8.71 -8.81
C GLU A 177 30.15 -7.51 -7.94
N ASN A 178 29.08 -7.62 -7.15
CA ASN A 178 28.46 -6.46 -6.51
C ASN A 178 28.53 -6.54 -4.98
N ASP A 179 29.70 -6.19 -4.44
CA ASP A 179 29.77 -5.51 -3.14
C ASP A 179 28.76 -4.35 -3.22
N GLY A 180 27.81 -4.21 -2.28
CA GLY A 180 26.58 -3.38 -2.36
C GLY A 180 26.70 -1.88 -2.75
N SER A 181 27.90 -1.46 -3.17
CA SER A 181 28.36 -0.19 -3.72
C SER A 181 27.85 0.21 -5.11
N LYS A 182 27.19 -0.66 -5.90
CA LYS A 182 26.79 -0.34 -7.30
C LYS A 182 25.31 -0.02 -7.52
N LEU A 183 24.44 -0.11 -6.51
CA LEU A 183 23.03 0.26 -6.67
C LEU A 183 22.82 1.73 -6.32
N LYS A 184 22.25 2.51 -7.25
CA LYS A 184 21.75 3.85 -6.96
C LYS A 184 20.30 3.73 -6.51
N THR A 185 19.99 4.22 -5.32
CA THR A 185 18.64 4.20 -4.75
C THR A 185 18.05 5.61 -4.65
N TYR A 186 16.80 5.76 -5.05
CA TYR A 186 16.08 7.02 -5.07
C TYR A 186 14.66 6.89 -4.52
N TRP A 187 14.14 8.00 -4.01
CA TRP A 187 12.74 8.15 -3.58
C TRP A 187 12.21 9.52 -4.02
N LEU A 188 10.89 9.72 -3.95
CA LEU A 188 10.26 11.03 -4.22
C LEU A 188 9.89 11.71 -2.91
N ASP A 189 10.28 12.96 -2.75
CA ASP A 189 9.85 13.80 -1.61
C ASP A 189 8.47 14.46 -1.85
N GLU A 190 8.09 15.40 -0.98
CA GLU A 190 6.82 16.15 -1.05
C GLU A 190 6.68 17.01 -2.30
N ASP A 191 7.79 17.53 -2.83
CA ASP A 191 7.79 18.37 -4.02
C ASP A 191 7.84 17.53 -5.31
N ASN A 192 7.76 16.20 -5.17
CA ASN A 192 8.03 15.20 -6.21
C ASN A 192 9.46 15.29 -6.76
N ASP A 193 10.42 15.76 -5.98
CA ASP A 193 11.82 15.73 -6.37
C ASP A 193 12.43 14.35 -6.12
N LEU A 194 13.28 13.92 -7.06
CA LEU A 194 13.93 12.62 -7.00
C LEU A 194 15.20 12.72 -6.13
N ILE A 195 15.12 12.17 -4.93
CA ILE A 195 16.19 12.27 -3.94
C ILE A 195 16.97 10.96 -3.89
N ARG A 196 18.29 11.04 -4.13
CA ARG A 196 19.21 9.91 -3.96
C ARG A 196 19.51 9.69 -2.48
N PHE A 197 19.59 8.43 -2.06
CA PHE A 197 20.09 8.04 -0.74
C PHE A 197 21.04 6.86 -0.86
N SER A 198 21.94 6.70 0.12
CA SER A 198 22.94 5.63 0.13
C SER A 198 23.42 5.22 1.52
N THR A 199 22.84 5.81 2.57
CA THR A 199 23.23 5.56 3.97
C THR A 199 22.03 5.20 4.84
N ASP A 200 22.28 4.58 5.98
CA ASP A 200 21.26 4.27 6.98
C ASP A 200 20.51 5.53 7.44
N LYS A 201 21.20 6.67 7.61
CA LYS A 201 20.59 7.93 8.05
C LYS A 201 19.64 8.50 7.01
N GLU A 202 20.03 8.49 5.74
CA GLU A 202 19.18 8.98 4.65
C GLU A 202 17.99 8.04 4.42
N THR A 203 18.20 6.73 4.57
CA THR A 203 17.11 5.73 4.50
C THR A 203 16.13 5.93 5.65
N GLU A 204 16.64 6.13 6.87
CA GLU A 204 15.82 6.46 8.05
C GLU A 204 15.06 7.78 7.83
N TYR A 205 15.69 8.80 7.23
CA TYR A 205 15.03 10.05 6.88
C TYR A 205 13.89 9.83 5.86
N ALA A 206 14.15 9.15 4.75
CA ALA A 206 13.15 8.86 3.71
C ALA A 206 11.97 8.06 4.28
N PHE A 207 12.26 7.08 5.14
CA PHE A 207 11.24 6.24 5.78
C PHE A 207 10.44 7.00 6.82
N ASN A 208 11.09 7.81 7.64
CA ASN A 208 10.42 8.63 8.65
C ASN A 208 9.61 9.77 8.03
N PHE A 209 10.08 10.36 6.94
CA PHE A 209 9.34 11.35 6.16
C PHE A 209 8.08 10.74 5.56
N HIS A 210 8.23 9.59 4.90
CA HIS A 210 7.09 8.87 4.37
C HIS A 210 6.12 8.44 5.49
N LYS A 211 6.65 8.10 6.69
CA LYS A 211 5.87 7.85 7.90
C LYS A 211 5.20 9.11 8.48
N SER A 212 5.82 10.30 8.41
CA SER A 212 5.25 11.54 8.96
C SER A 212 4.12 12.07 8.09
N ILE A 213 4.26 12.02 6.76
CA ILE A 213 3.16 12.26 5.82
C ILE A 213 1.97 11.35 6.17
N LEU A 214 2.24 10.10 6.56
CA LEU A 214 1.22 9.14 6.95
C LEU A 214 0.64 9.34 8.35
N LEU A 215 1.30 10.09 9.25
CA LEU A 215 0.81 10.35 10.61
C LEU A 215 -0.01 11.64 10.68
N ASP A 216 0.22 12.60 9.77
CA ASP A 216 -0.55 13.85 9.67
C ASP A 216 -1.90 13.65 8.99
N THR A 217 -2.01 12.67 8.08
CA THR A 217 -3.28 12.05 7.72
C THR A 217 -3.62 10.96 8.74
N THR A 218 -4.88 10.76 9.13
CA THR A 218 -5.31 9.71 10.09
C THR A 218 -5.18 8.27 9.52
N SER A 219 -4.16 8.02 8.69
CA SER A 219 -3.89 6.85 7.85
C SER A 219 -2.86 5.91 8.48
N ARG A 220 -3.25 4.67 8.80
CA ARG A 220 -2.26 3.63 9.18
C ARG A 220 -2.26 2.49 8.17
N ILE A 221 -2.22 2.80 6.87
CA ILE A 221 -1.74 1.83 5.88
C ILE A 221 -0.26 1.62 6.19
N PRO A 222 0.27 0.40 6.12
CA PRO A 222 1.71 0.23 6.03
C PRO A 222 2.19 0.92 4.75
N PRO A 223 3.03 1.97 4.85
CA PRO A 223 3.50 2.74 3.71
C PRO A 223 3.98 1.82 2.60
N VAL A 224 3.53 2.09 1.38
CA VAL A 224 4.21 1.59 0.19
C VAL A 224 5.28 2.61 -0.16
N PHE A 225 6.48 2.40 0.38
CA PHE A 225 7.66 3.18 0.04
C PHE A 225 8.03 2.89 -1.42
N LYS A 226 7.86 3.90 -2.29
CA LYS A 226 8.30 3.80 -3.69
C LYS A 226 9.80 4.00 -3.75
N LEU A 227 10.49 2.98 -4.22
CA LEU A 227 11.93 2.96 -4.37
C LEU A 227 12.28 2.83 -5.85
N PHE A 228 13.11 3.72 -6.37
CA PHE A 228 13.61 3.65 -7.73
C PHE A 228 15.09 3.25 -7.67
N ILE A 229 15.48 2.28 -8.49
CA ILE A 229 16.85 1.77 -8.53
C ILE A 229 17.40 1.72 -9.94
N SER A 230 18.71 1.94 -10.07
CA SER A 230 19.49 1.65 -11.27
C SER A 230 20.84 1.04 -10.86
N GLU A 231 21.42 0.21 -11.72
CA GLU A 231 22.79 -0.25 -11.51
C GLU A 231 23.80 0.81 -12.00
N ASP A 232 24.97 0.87 -11.37
CA ASP A 232 26.10 1.69 -11.79
C ASP A 232 27.16 0.75 -12.38
N TYR A 233 27.08 0.47 -13.69
CA TYR A 233 28.19 -0.16 -14.41
C TYR A 233 29.12 0.95 -14.91
N PHE A 234 30.25 1.10 -14.25
CA PHE A 234 31.45 1.72 -14.84
C PHE A 234 32.40 0.63 -15.29
#